data_AF-A0A2E4KQA4-F1
#
_entry.id   AF-A0A2E4KQA4-F1
#
_cell.length_a   1.000
_cell.length_b   1.000
_cell.length_c   1.000
_cell.angle_alpha   90.00
_cell.angle_beta   90.00
_cell.angle_gamma   90.00
#
_symmetry.space_group_name_H-M   'P 1'
#
loop_
_entity.id
_entity.type
_entity.pdbx_description
1 polymer ?
#
loop_
_entity_poly.entity_id
_entity_poly.type
_entity_poly.pdbx_seq_one_letter_code
_entity_poly.pdbx_strand_id
1 'polypeptide(L)'
;MKLDRRAFVASLGGPAAISLMTPDDKADALEHYLEDRLKEADVLEGILKEVQGGQYPTVGELEARNADLDRPYRNGTGTLFVPRNDGDRTVDGRLRPLITMPEKPTLLDFFKYRFAWTGHCLQSATRALHTGMREEVVLACLLHDVVLSVMHPDHGWWGAQLLEPYVPEITTFAIRYHQTLRFYPDEAYGYVYPEGYLRVFGADYKPEPYLQRTYEFVRNHKWYEHSRLVTVNDYYAFDPNAKVSIEPFIDIMGRHFKQPKEGLGWDNSPSSHMWRTMIMPDRRL
;
A
#
# COMPACT_ATOMS: atom_id res chain seq x y z
N MET A 1 -1.60 -18.22 22.39
CA MET A 1 -1.35 -19.60 21.93
C MET A 1 -2.06 -20.57 22.87
N LYS A 2 -2.86 -21.52 22.37
CA LYS A 2 -3.47 -22.55 23.25
C LYS A 2 -2.45 -23.69 23.42
N LEU A 3 -1.94 -23.86 24.65
CA LEU A 3 -1.01 -24.94 24.98
C LEU A 3 -1.73 -26.30 24.89
N ASP A 4 -1.28 -27.17 23.99
CA ASP A 4 -1.70 -28.58 24.01
C ASP A 4 -1.01 -29.29 25.18
N ARG A 5 -1.75 -29.34 26.30
CA ARG A 5 -1.26 -29.91 27.56
C ARG A 5 -0.92 -31.39 27.45
N ARG A 6 -1.58 -32.15 26.55
CA ARG A 6 -1.29 -33.58 26.38
C ARG A 6 0.04 -33.76 25.66
N ALA A 7 0.28 -32.97 24.61
CA ALA A 7 1.54 -32.98 23.87
C ALA A 7 2.72 -32.52 24.74
N PHE A 8 2.55 -31.46 25.53
CA PHE A 8 3.56 -31.00 26.49
C PHE A 8 3.87 -32.04 27.57
N VAL A 9 2.85 -32.68 28.13
CA VAL A 9 3.07 -33.72 29.15
C VAL A 9 3.78 -34.94 28.56
N ALA A 10 3.47 -35.30 27.32
CA ALA A 10 4.15 -36.39 26.61
C ALA A 10 5.62 -36.06 26.30
N SER A 11 5.95 -34.82 25.90
CA SER A 11 7.33 -34.43 25.59
C SER A 11 8.26 -34.48 26.81
N LEU A 12 7.70 -34.35 28.02
CA LEU A 12 8.43 -34.48 29.28
C LEU A 12 8.52 -35.93 29.81
N GLY A 13 8.12 -36.93 29.02
CA GLY A 13 8.14 -38.34 29.41
C GLY A 13 6.90 -38.79 30.21
N GLY A 14 5.84 -37.98 30.20
CA GLY A 14 4.55 -38.30 30.82
C GLY A 14 4.38 -37.76 32.25
N PRO A 15 3.18 -37.94 32.83
CA PRO A 15 2.83 -37.35 34.14
C PRO A 15 3.74 -37.80 35.29
N ALA A 16 4.24 -39.04 35.23
CA ALA A 16 5.12 -39.62 36.25
C ALA A 16 6.48 -38.90 36.29
N ALA A 17 7.07 -38.61 35.13
CA ALA A 17 8.33 -37.87 35.05
C ALA A 17 8.16 -36.41 35.55
N ILE A 18 7.04 -35.76 35.21
CA ILE A 18 6.72 -34.40 35.68
C ILE A 18 6.52 -34.36 37.20
N SER A 19 5.98 -35.42 37.80
CA SER A 19 5.78 -35.47 39.25
C SER A 19 7.09 -35.45 40.04
N LEU A 20 8.21 -35.84 39.41
CA LEU A 20 9.56 -35.85 39.98
C LEU A 20 10.31 -34.52 39.76
N MET A 21 9.80 -33.63 38.93
CA MET A 21 10.40 -32.33 38.61
C MET A 21 10.06 -31.28 39.68
N THR A 22 11.04 -30.43 40.01
CA THR A 22 10.80 -29.27 40.86
C THR A 22 9.95 -28.21 40.14
N PRO A 23 9.39 -27.23 40.86
CA PRO A 23 8.67 -26.12 40.23
C PRO A 23 9.50 -25.36 39.20
N ASP A 24 10.80 -25.17 39.47
CA ASP A 24 11.72 -24.46 38.58
C ASP A 24 12.02 -25.31 37.33
N ASP A 25 12.28 -26.61 37.48
CA ASP A 25 12.45 -27.54 36.34
C ASP A 25 11.21 -27.56 35.42
N LYS A 26 10.01 -27.43 35.99
CA LYS A 26 8.75 -27.36 35.23
C LYS A 26 8.61 -26.04 34.47
N ALA A 27 9.09 -24.95 35.05
CA ALA A 27 9.09 -23.64 34.41
C ALA A 27 10.09 -23.61 33.24
N ASP A 28 11.32 -24.07 33.46
CA ASP A 28 12.36 -24.16 32.44
C ASP A 28 11.96 -25.10 31.29
N ALA A 29 11.34 -26.23 31.62
CA ALA A 29 10.85 -27.19 30.63
C ALA A 29 9.65 -26.65 29.82
N LEU A 30 8.80 -25.82 30.44
CA LEU A 30 7.72 -25.12 29.75
C LEU A 30 8.28 -24.05 28.81
N GLU A 31 9.26 -23.27 29.27
CA GLU A 31 9.93 -22.25 28.46
C GLU A 31 10.63 -22.87 27.24
N HIS A 32 11.44 -23.91 27.44
CA HIS A 32 12.05 -24.67 26.34
C HIS A 32 11.02 -25.24 25.37
N TYR A 33 9.92 -25.81 25.86
CA TYR A 33 8.86 -26.33 25.01
C TYR A 33 8.19 -25.22 24.19
N LEU A 34 7.97 -24.04 24.78
CA LEU A 34 7.39 -22.89 24.08
C LEU A 34 8.37 -22.31 23.05
N GLU A 35 9.67 -22.28 23.35
CA GLU A 35 10.73 -21.89 22.40
C GLU A 35 10.83 -22.86 21.23
N ASP A 36 10.81 -24.17 21.48
CA ASP A 36 10.85 -25.19 20.43
C ASP A 36 9.59 -25.15 19.56
N ARG A 37 8.42 -24.83 20.14
CA ARG A 37 7.21 -24.55 19.37
C ARG A 37 7.30 -23.26 18.57
N LEU A 38 8.06 -22.28 19.04
CA LEU A 38 8.36 -21.05 18.30
C LEU A 38 9.29 -21.35 17.11
N LYS A 39 10.27 -22.26 17.28
CA LYS A 39 11.13 -22.78 16.21
C LYS A 39 10.34 -23.61 15.19
N GLU A 40 9.42 -24.46 15.63
CA GLU A 40 8.49 -25.18 14.73
C GLU A 40 7.53 -24.25 13.98
N ALA A 41 7.22 -23.08 14.57
CA ALA A 41 6.44 -22.01 13.94
C ALA A 41 7.30 -21.11 13.04
N ASP A 42 8.61 -21.37 12.93
CA ASP A 42 9.47 -20.69 11.99
C ASP A 42 9.00 -21.06 10.58
N VAL A 43 8.50 -20.06 9.86
CA VAL A 43 8.05 -20.18 8.46
C VAL A 43 9.15 -20.84 7.61
N LEU A 44 10.41 -20.63 8.00
CA LEU A 44 11.56 -21.29 7.40
C LEU A 44 11.57 -22.80 7.61
N GLU A 45 11.25 -23.33 8.80
CA GLU A 45 11.21 -24.78 9.04
C GLU A 45 10.03 -25.44 8.32
N GLY A 46 8.90 -24.74 8.19
CA GLY A 46 7.77 -25.17 7.34
C GLY A 46 8.12 -25.23 5.85
N ILE A 47 8.78 -24.18 5.33
CA ILE A 47 9.31 -24.14 3.96
C ILE A 47 10.35 -25.25 3.73
N LEU A 48 11.21 -25.52 4.71
CA LEU A 48 12.22 -26.57 4.64
C LEU A 48 11.61 -27.98 4.75
N LYS A 49 10.52 -28.16 5.50
CA LYS A 49 9.77 -29.43 5.59
C LYS A 49 8.99 -29.76 4.31
N GLU A 50 8.58 -28.77 3.51
CA GLU A 50 7.99 -28.98 2.17
C GLU A 50 9.01 -29.53 1.15
N VAL A 51 10.31 -29.44 1.42
CA VAL A 51 11.37 -30.04 0.60
C VAL A 51 11.44 -31.55 0.89
N GLN A 52 10.37 -32.29 0.55
CA GLN A 52 10.38 -33.75 0.61
C GLN A 52 11.43 -34.30 -0.37
N GLY A 53 12.49 -34.90 0.16
CA GLY A 53 13.50 -35.61 -0.63
C GLY A 53 14.74 -34.81 -1.05
N GLY A 54 14.96 -33.60 -0.52
CA GLY A 54 16.18 -32.82 -0.80
C GLY A 54 16.24 -32.17 -2.19
N GLN A 55 15.11 -32.11 -2.90
CA GLN A 55 14.99 -31.39 -4.17
C GLN A 55 14.50 -29.95 -3.93
N TYR A 56 15.39 -28.99 -4.16
CA TYR A 56 15.03 -27.57 -4.13
C TYR A 56 14.19 -27.20 -5.36
N PRO A 57 13.16 -26.35 -5.22
CA PRO A 57 12.39 -25.90 -6.37
C PRO A 57 13.27 -25.10 -7.33
N THR A 58 13.09 -25.35 -8.62
CA THR A 58 13.67 -24.56 -9.70
C THR A 58 12.97 -23.20 -9.80
N VAL A 59 13.64 -22.23 -10.46
CA VAL A 59 13.04 -20.91 -10.72
C VAL A 59 11.73 -21.05 -11.52
N GLY A 60 11.68 -21.95 -12.50
CA GLY A 60 10.47 -22.20 -13.30
C GLY A 60 9.31 -22.78 -12.49
N GLU A 61 9.58 -23.64 -11.51
CA GLU A 61 8.54 -24.14 -10.59
C GLU A 61 8.01 -23.04 -9.66
N LEU A 62 8.87 -22.13 -9.19
CA LEU A 62 8.44 -20.97 -8.41
C LEU A 62 7.63 -19.98 -9.27
N GLU A 63 8.00 -19.77 -10.52
CA GLU A 63 7.23 -18.96 -11.48
C GLU A 63 5.86 -19.58 -11.77
N ALA A 64 5.78 -20.90 -11.95
CA ALA A 64 4.51 -21.61 -12.13
C ALA A 64 3.60 -21.46 -10.90
N ARG A 65 4.16 -21.55 -9.68
CA ARG A 65 3.41 -21.28 -8.43
C ARG A 65 2.93 -19.83 -8.35
N ASN A 66 3.72 -18.88 -8.85
CA ASN A 66 3.33 -17.47 -8.88
C ASN A 66 2.27 -17.14 -9.94
N ALA A 67 2.17 -17.96 -10.99
CA ALA A 67 1.14 -17.86 -12.01
C ALA A 67 -0.23 -18.39 -11.53
N ASP A 68 -0.29 -19.07 -10.38
CA ASP A 68 -1.54 -19.49 -9.75
C ASP A 68 -2.30 -18.27 -9.19
N LEU A 69 -3.48 -18.01 -9.77
CA LEU A 69 -4.35 -16.89 -9.43
C LEU A 69 -5.49 -17.26 -8.47
N ASP A 70 -5.65 -18.55 -8.15
CA ASP A 70 -6.65 -19.04 -7.18
C ASP A 70 -6.18 -18.85 -5.73
N ARG A 71 -4.91 -18.50 -5.51
CA ARG A 71 -4.39 -18.13 -4.19
C ARG A 71 -5.06 -16.84 -3.65
N PRO A 72 -5.22 -16.70 -2.32
CA PRO A 72 -5.99 -15.60 -1.75
C PRO A 72 -5.30 -14.23 -1.84
N TYR A 73 -3.97 -14.19 -1.98
CA TYR A 73 -3.19 -12.95 -2.03
C TYR A 73 -1.81 -13.15 -2.69
N ARG A 74 -1.23 -12.04 -3.13
CA ARG A 74 0.20 -11.88 -3.45
C ARG A 74 0.98 -11.44 -2.22
N ASN A 75 2.31 -11.34 -2.32
CA ASN A 75 3.19 -11.06 -1.18
C ASN A 75 3.20 -9.59 -0.71
N GLY A 76 2.03 -8.96 -0.53
CA GLY A 76 1.88 -7.57 -0.08
C GLY A 76 0.44 -7.23 0.33
N THR A 77 0.16 -5.96 0.60
CA THR A 77 -1.05 -5.54 1.34
C THR A 77 -1.91 -4.46 0.67
N GLY A 78 -1.57 -4.02 -0.54
CA GLY A 78 -2.34 -3.05 -1.35
C GLY A 78 -3.32 -3.69 -2.33
N THR A 79 -4.04 -2.88 -3.09
CA THR A 79 -5.05 -3.38 -4.04
C THR A 79 -4.47 -4.28 -5.13
N LEU A 80 -3.20 -4.09 -5.49
CA LEU A 80 -2.51 -4.97 -6.43
C LEU A 80 -2.34 -6.40 -5.87
N PHE A 81 -2.34 -6.57 -4.55
CA PHE A 81 -1.92 -7.78 -3.87
C PHE A 81 -3.09 -8.66 -3.40
N VAL A 82 -4.31 -8.13 -3.35
CA VAL A 82 -5.49 -8.86 -2.88
C VAL A 82 -6.63 -8.73 -3.89
N PRO A 83 -7.55 -9.72 -3.98
CA PRO A 83 -8.72 -9.64 -4.84
C PRO A 83 -9.76 -8.69 -4.24
N ARG A 84 -9.51 -7.38 -4.36
CA ARG A 84 -10.37 -6.31 -3.84
C ARG A 84 -10.67 -5.30 -4.94
N ASN A 85 -11.86 -4.68 -4.87
CA ASN A 85 -12.25 -3.57 -5.74
C ASN A 85 -11.12 -2.54 -5.85
N ASP A 86 -10.71 -2.26 -7.09
CA ASP A 86 -9.62 -1.36 -7.43
C ASP A 86 -10.07 -0.04 -8.04
N GLY A 87 -11.38 0.24 -8.02
CA GLY A 87 -11.99 1.47 -8.52
C GLY A 87 -12.06 1.54 -10.06
N ASP A 88 -11.32 0.69 -10.77
CA ASP A 88 -11.16 0.77 -12.22
C ASP A 88 -11.72 -0.45 -12.95
N ARG A 89 -11.77 -1.61 -12.28
CA ARG A 89 -12.11 -2.92 -12.88
C ARG A 89 -13.06 -3.72 -11.98
N THR A 90 -13.87 -4.56 -12.60
CA THR A 90 -14.73 -5.52 -11.88
C THR A 90 -13.87 -6.61 -11.25
N VAL A 91 -14.18 -6.96 -9.99
CA VAL A 91 -13.43 -7.95 -9.22
C VAL A 91 -14.32 -9.15 -8.96
N ASP A 92 -13.83 -10.33 -9.36
CA ASP A 92 -14.53 -11.62 -9.27
C ASP A 92 -14.10 -12.46 -8.05
N GLY A 93 -13.29 -11.88 -7.16
CA GLY A 93 -12.75 -12.54 -5.99
C GLY A 93 -11.45 -13.31 -6.23
N ARG A 94 -10.88 -13.29 -7.44
CA ARG A 94 -9.58 -13.89 -7.77
C ARG A 94 -8.49 -12.85 -8.00
N LEU A 95 -7.23 -13.29 -7.91
CA LEU A 95 -6.12 -12.43 -8.29
C LEU A 95 -6.15 -12.17 -9.80
N ARG A 96 -5.99 -10.91 -10.20
CA ARG A 96 -5.92 -10.55 -11.62
C ARG A 96 -4.63 -11.05 -12.28
N PRO A 97 -4.63 -11.55 -13.52
CA PRO A 97 -3.39 -11.74 -14.27
C PRO A 97 -2.69 -10.40 -14.50
N LEU A 98 -1.35 -10.40 -14.42
CA LEU A 98 -0.55 -9.20 -14.63
C LEU A 98 0.07 -9.22 -16.02
N ILE A 99 -0.11 -8.13 -16.75
CA ILE A 99 0.58 -7.91 -18.02
C ILE A 99 2.06 -7.61 -17.72
N THR A 100 2.95 -8.19 -18.50
CA THR A 100 4.39 -7.93 -18.44
C THR A 100 4.67 -6.44 -18.68
N MET A 101 5.45 -5.82 -17.80
CA MET A 101 5.85 -4.43 -17.97
C MET A 101 6.91 -4.31 -19.07
N PRO A 102 6.99 -3.16 -19.78
CA PRO A 102 8.12 -2.88 -20.67
C PRO A 102 9.47 -2.93 -19.93
N GLU A 103 10.57 -3.14 -20.65
CA GLU A 103 11.93 -3.18 -20.07
C GLU A 103 12.30 -1.88 -19.33
N LYS A 104 11.80 -0.75 -19.81
CA LYS A 104 12.00 0.57 -19.22
C LYS A 104 10.64 1.22 -18.88
N PRO A 105 10.00 0.80 -17.78
CA PRO A 105 8.66 1.26 -17.44
C PRO A 105 8.56 2.78 -17.29
N THR A 106 7.55 3.36 -17.93
CA THR A 106 7.20 4.79 -17.78
C THR A 106 6.05 4.97 -16.81
N LEU A 107 5.83 6.21 -16.34
CA LEU A 107 4.65 6.51 -15.51
C LEU A 107 3.33 6.14 -16.21
N LEU A 108 3.23 6.31 -17.54
CA LEU A 108 2.07 5.92 -18.33
C LEU A 108 1.84 4.40 -18.32
N ASP A 109 2.91 3.60 -18.33
CA ASP A 109 2.79 2.14 -18.22
C ASP A 109 2.23 1.73 -16.86
N PHE A 110 2.57 2.45 -15.78
CA PHE A 110 1.98 2.19 -14.46
C PHE A 110 0.49 2.52 -14.42
N PHE A 111 0.05 3.65 -14.98
CA PHE A 111 -1.37 3.95 -15.13
C PHE A 111 -2.11 2.86 -15.90
N LYS A 112 -1.51 2.36 -16.98
CA LYS A 112 -2.13 1.36 -17.83
C LYS A 112 -2.20 -0.03 -17.18
N TYR A 113 -1.14 -0.45 -16.49
CA TYR A 113 -0.97 -1.87 -16.11
C TYR A 113 -1.01 -2.15 -14.62
N ARG A 114 -0.68 -1.17 -13.75
CA ARG A 114 -0.40 -1.43 -12.33
C ARG A 114 -1.26 -0.65 -11.36
N PHE A 115 -1.47 0.63 -11.62
CA PHE A 115 -2.23 1.47 -10.71
C PHE A 115 -3.69 1.01 -10.60
N ALA A 116 -4.23 1.31 -9.42
CA ALA A 116 -5.63 1.23 -9.04
C ALA A 116 -6.13 2.65 -8.77
N TRP A 117 -7.45 2.82 -8.73
CA TRP A 117 -8.13 4.09 -8.50
C TRP A 117 -7.74 5.17 -9.52
N THR A 118 -7.30 4.76 -10.71
CA THR A 118 -6.86 5.68 -11.77
C THR A 118 -8.01 6.54 -12.27
N GLY A 119 -9.23 6.00 -12.35
CA GLY A 119 -10.41 6.78 -12.71
C GLY A 119 -10.69 7.92 -11.74
N HIS A 120 -10.53 7.67 -10.44
CA HIS A 120 -10.66 8.68 -9.39
C HIS A 120 -9.54 9.75 -9.50
N CYS A 121 -8.28 9.33 -9.59
CA CYS A 121 -7.16 10.24 -9.78
C CYS A 121 -7.30 11.12 -11.03
N LEU A 122 -7.78 10.55 -12.14
CA LEU A 122 -8.03 11.28 -13.38
C LEU A 122 -9.17 12.29 -13.23
N GLN A 123 -10.28 11.94 -12.55
CA GLN A 123 -11.34 12.90 -12.25
C GLN A 123 -10.84 14.07 -11.41
N SER A 124 -10.07 13.78 -10.36
CA SER A 124 -9.48 14.79 -9.47
C SER A 124 -8.57 15.75 -10.26
N ALA A 125 -7.69 15.21 -11.10
CA ALA A 125 -6.82 16.00 -11.97
C ALA A 125 -7.58 16.80 -13.03
N THR A 126 -8.63 16.23 -13.63
CA THR A 126 -9.45 16.92 -14.64
C THR A 126 -10.14 18.12 -14.02
N ARG A 127 -10.69 17.94 -12.81
CA ARG A 127 -11.31 19.04 -12.07
C ARG A 127 -10.29 20.13 -11.77
N ALA A 128 -9.12 19.78 -11.24
CA ALA A 128 -8.04 20.73 -10.96
C ALA A 128 -7.64 21.53 -12.21
N LEU A 129 -7.46 20.84 -13.33
CA LEU A 129 -7.10 21.43 -14.62
C LEU A 129 -8.18 22.43 -15.12
N HIS A 130 -9.45 22.03 -15.10
CA HIS A 130 -10.56 22.91 -15.55
C HIS A 130 -10.75 24.14 -14.66
N THR A 131 -10.38 24.06 -13.39
CA THR A 131 -10.42 25.21 -12.46
C THR A 131 -9.17 26.11 -12.55
N GLY A 132 -8.25 25.86 -13.49
CA GLY A 132 -7.08 26.71 -13.71
C GLY A 132 -6.03 26.62 -12.60
N MET A 133 -6.00 25.50 -11.87
CA MET A 133 -4.97 25.29 -10.85
C MET A 133 -3.58 25.15 -11.48
N ARG A 134 -2.55 25.41 -10.68
CA ARG A 134 -1.15 25.21 -11.08
C ARG A 134 -0.90 23.78 -11.54
N GLU A 135 -0.04 23.60 -12.53
CA GLU A 135 0.32 22.27 -13.06
C GLU A 135 0.86 21.33 -11.98
N GLU A 136 1.60 21.83 -10.98
CA GLU A 136 2.08 21.00 -9.88
C GLU A 136 0.95 20.47 -8.99
N VAL A 137 -0.13 21.24 -8.82
CA VAL A 137 -1.34 20.81 -8.09
C VAL A 137 -2.16 19.84 -8.95
N VAL A 138 -2.27 20.09 -10.26
CA VAL A 138 -2.90 19.14 -11.20
C VAL A 138 -2.17 17.79 -11.18
N LEU A 139 -0.83 17.82 -11.22
CA LEU A 139 -0.01 16.61 -11.11
C LEU A 139 -0.19 15.93 -9.75
N ALA A 140 -0.27 16.69 -8.65
CA ALA A 140 -0.56 16.12 -7.33
C ALA A 140 -1.92 15.41 -7.30
N CYS A 141 -2.97 16.04 -7.85
CA CYS A 141 -4.29 15.42 -7.97
C CYS A 141 -4.26 14.14 -8.82
N LEU A 142 -3.46 14.11 -9.89
CA LEU A 142 -3.30 12.94 -10.74
C LEU A 142 -2.60 11.76 -10.03
N LEU A 143 -1.76 12.04 -9.03
CA LEU A 143 -0.88 11.04 -8.44
C LEU A 143 -1.16 10.71 -6.97
N HIS A 144 -2.01 11.46 -6.27
CA HIS A 144 -2.13 11.39 -4.82
C HIS A 144 -2.45 9.98 -4.28
N ASP A 145 -3.29 9.23 -4.98
CA ASP A 145 -3.82 7.93 -4.54
C ASP A 145 -3.33 6.72 -5.33
N VAL A 146 -2.40 6.91 -6.29
CA VAL A 146 -1.86 5.78 -7.07
C VAL A 146 -1.14 4.75 -6.19
N VAL A 147 -0.66 5.18 -5.02
CA VAL A 147 0.00 4.33 -4.03
C VAL A 147 -0.94 3.35 -3.33
N LEU A 148 -2.27 3.54 -3.41
CA LEU A 148 -3.25 2.58 -2.89
C LEU A 148 -3.11 1.20 -3.53
N SER A 149 -2.49 1.14 -4.70
CA SER A 149 -2.02 -0.09 -5.34
C SER A 149 -1.11 -0.93 -4.43
N VAL A 150 -0.34 -0.28 -3.55
CA VAL A 150 0.64 -0.87 -2.63
C VAL A 150 0.23 -0.78 -1.16
N MET A 151 -0.32 0.34 -0.70
CA MET A 151 -0.64 0.56 0.72
C MET A 151 -1.80 1.55 0.88
N HIS A 152 -2.76 1.24 1.77
CA HIS A 152 -3.91 2.13 2.07
C HIS A 152 -3.72 3.01 3.31
N PRO A 153 -3.28 2.47 4.48
CA PRO A 153 -2.99 3.30 5.64
C PRO A 153 -1.88 4.31 5.33
N ASP A 154 -2.07 5.54 5.79
CA ASP A 154 -1.11 6.64 5.57
C ASP A 154 -0.69 6.81 4.09
N HIS A 155 -1.61 6.57 3.14
CA HIS A 155 -1.34 6.67 1.70
C HIS A 155 -0.76 8.02 1.29
N GLY A 156 -1.13 9.14 1.91
CA GLY A 156 -0.50 10.44 1.62
C GLY A 156 1.02 10.39 1.81
N TRP A 157 1.48 9.81 2.92
CA TRP A 157 2.91 9.67 3.24
C TRP A 157 3.60 8.66 2.33
N TRP A 158 3.00 7.49 2.14
CA TRP A 158 3.54 6.45 1.25
C TRP A 158 3.63 6.95 -0.20
N GLY A 159 2.61 7.68 -0.67
CA GLY A 159 2.55 8.24 -2.01
C GLY A 159 3.59 9.33 -2.21
N ALA A 160 3.76 10.21 -1.21
CA ALA A 160 4.84 11.19 -1.24
C ALA A 160 6.21 10.51 -1.28
N GLN A 161 6.47 9.48 -0.48
CA GLN A 161 7.74 8.73 -0.50
C GLN A 161 8.00 8.07 -1.85
N LEU A 162 6.97 7.50 -2.49
CA LEU A 162 7.05 6.89 -3.81
C LEU A 162 7.46 7.92 -4.89
N LEU A 163 6.92 9.14 -4.80
CA LEU A 163 6.93 10.10 -5.90
C LEU A 163 7.96 11.22 -5.73
N GLU A 164 8.39 11.52 -4.51
CA GLU A 164 9.31 12.62 -4.17
C GLU A 164 10.59 12.66 -5.02
N PRO A 165 11.21 11.53 -5.42
CA PRO A 165 12.38 11.58 -6.29
C PRO A 165 12.12 12.06 -7.72
N TYR A 166 10.84 12.12 -8.11
CA TYR A 166 10.40 12.32 -9.50
C TYR A 166 9.58 13.58 -9.73
N VAL A 167 9.07 14.23 -8.69
CA VAL A 167 8.16 15.39 -8.81
C VAL A 167 8.67 16.60 -8.02
N PRO A 168 8.22 17.83 -8.32
CA PRO A 168 8.56 19.02 -7.55
C PRO A 168 8.20 18.91 -6.07
N GLU A 169 8.96 19.58 -5.20
CA GLU A 169 8.76 19.57 -3.74
C GLU A 169 7.33 20.01 -3.34
N ILE A 170 6.77 20.98 -4.06
CA ILE A 170 5.38 21.44 -3.90
C ILE A 170 4.36 20.33 -4.19
N THR A 171 4.59 19.52 -5.23
CA THR A 171 3.76 18.36 -5.58
C THR A 171 3.86 17.30 -4.50
N THR A 172 5.08 16.99 -4.05
CA THR A 172 5.34 16.07 -2.94
C THR A 172 4.63 16.52 -1.67
N PHE A 173 4.71 17.80 -1.31
CA PHE A 173 4.05 18.36 -0.13
C PHE A 173 2.53 18.23 -0.23
N ALA A 174 1.97 18.56 -1.39
CA ALA A 174 0.53 18.46 -1.63
C ALA A 174 0.03 17.02 -1.50
N ILE A 175 0.73 16.05 -2.09
CA ILE A 175 0.44 14.62 -1.95
C ILE A 175 0.61 14.15 -0.50
N ARG A 176 1.69 14.56 0.19
CA ARG A 176 1.98 14.08 1.54
C ARG A 176 0.87 14.38 2.53
N TYR A 177 0.29 15.57 2.44
CA TYR A 177 -0.55 16.09 3.49
C TYR A 177 -2.04 16.18 3.15
N HIS A 178 -2.45 15.92 1.91
CA HIS A 178 -3.88 15.93 1.53
C HIS A 178 -4.71 15.00 2.43
N GLN A 179 -4.19 13.80 2.73
CA GLN A 179 -4.88 12.83 3.59
C GLN A 179 -5.13 13.39 5.00
N THR A 180 -4.23 14.17 5.58
CA THR A 180 -4.46 14.74 6.93
C THR A 180 -5.58 15.77 6.87
N LEU A 181 -5.59 16.60 5.83
CA LEU A 181 -6.52 17.71 5.69
C LEU A 181 -7.97 17.26 5.48
N ARG A 182 -8.20 16.01 5.06
CA ARG A 182 -9.54 15.40 4.91
C ARG A 182 -10.37 15.45 6.19
N PHE A 183 -9.73 15.50 7.35
CA PHE A 183 -10.40 15.50 8.64
C PHE A 183 -10.75 16.90 9.16
N TYR A 184 -10.30 17.95 8.49
CA TYR A 184 -10.47 19.34 8.94
C TYR A 184 -11.23 20.13 7.89
N PRO A 185 -12.48 20.56 8.17
CA PRO A 185 -13.24 21.40 7.26
C PRO A 185 -12.54 22.74 7.04
N ASP A 186 -12.74 23.31 5.85
CA ASP A 186 -12.23 24.63 5.46
C ASP A 186 -13.19 25.25 4.41
N GLU A 187 -14.16 26.03 4.90
CA GLU A 187 -15.19 26.66 4.08
C GLU A 187 -14.62 27.68 3.09
N ALA A 188 -13.46 28.29 3.39
CA ALA A 188 -12.80 29.21 2.47
C ALA A 188 -12.38 28.53 1.16
N TYR A 189 -12.20 27.21 1.17
CA TYR A 189 -11.91 26.38 0.01
C TYR A 189 -13.11 25.52 -0.44
N GLY A 190 -14.30 25.76 0.13
CA GLY A 190 -15.50 24.96 -0.17
C GLY A 190 -15.41 23.50 0.32
N TYR A 191 -14.59 23.24 1.34
CA TYR A 191 -14.42 21.91 1.93
C TYR A 191 -15.21 21.80 3.24
N VAL A 192 -16.42 21.27 3.16
CA VAL A 192 -17.19 20.90 4.36
C VAL A 192 -16.80 19.48 4.78
N TYR A 193 -16.89 19.18 6.08
CA TYR A 193 -16.57 17.84 6.57
C TYR A 193 -17.50 16.81 5.90
N PRO A 194 -16.96 15.80 5.17
CA PRO A 194 -17.80 14.85 4.45
C PRO A 194 -18.73 14.06 5.37
N GLU A 195 -20.04 14.06 5.07
CA GLU A 195 -21.01 13.23 5.83
C GLU A 195 -20.61 11.74 5.80
N GLY A 196 -20.07 11.26 4.68
CA GLY A 196 -19.58 9.90 4.53
C GLY A 196 -18.54 9.51 5.58
N TYR A 197 -17.75 10.47 6.08
CA TYR A 197 -16.74 10.20 7.11
C TYR A 197 -17.37 9.94 8.48
N LEU A 198 -18.55 10.50 8.77
CA LEU A 198 -19.31 10.15 9.98
C LEU A 198 -19.72 8.67 9.96
N ARG A 199 -20.00 8.13 8.77
CA ARG A 199 -20.38 6.70 8.60
C ARG A 199 -19.16 5.78 8.68
N VAL A 200 -18.01 6.22 8.19
CA VAL A 200 -16.78 5.42 8.13
C VAL A 200 -16.00 5.43 9.44
N PHE A 201 -15.86 6.60 10.07
CA PHE A 201 -15.04 6.78 11.27
C PHE A 201 -15.86 6.89 12.56
N GLY A 202 -17.14 7.25 12.47
CA GLY A 202 -17.99 7.54 13.62
C GLY A 202 -18.11 9.04 13.90
N ALA A 203 -19.23 9.45 14.49
CA ALA A 203 -19.54 10.86 14.75
C ALA A 203 -18.65 11.49 15.85
N ASP A 204 -18.04 10.66 16.70
CA ASP A 204 -17.16 11.05 17.79
C ASP A 204 -15.67 10.84 17.48
N TYR A 205 -15.34 10.45 16.24
CA TYR A 205 -13.96 10.29 15.80
C TYR A 205 -13.18 11.59 15.96
N LYS A 206 -12.00 11.48 16.57
CA LYS A 206 -11.02 12.56 16.68
C LYS A 206 -9.75 12.11 15.98
N PRO A 207 -9.17 12.94 15.07
CA PRO A 207 -7.90 12.62 14.46
C PRO A 207 -6.83 12.33 15.52
N GLU A 208 -6.00 11.32 15.28
CA GLU A 208 -4.90 10.96 16.16
C GLU A 208 -3.97 12.15 16.47
N PRO A 209 -3.28 12.18 17.62
CA PRO A 209 -2.43 13.30 17.99
C PRO A 209 -1.38 13.70 16.95
N TYR A 210 -0.87 12.74 16.16
CA TYR A 210 0.06 13.06 15.08
C TYR A 210 -0.61 13.81 13.92
N LEU A 211 -1.85 13.45 13.56
CA LEU A 211 -2.64 14.13 12.53
C LEU A 211 -3.00 15.56 12.95
N GLN A 212 -3.24 15.80 14.24
CA GLN A 212 -3.46 17.15 14.77
C GLN A 212 -2.22 18.02 14.63
N ARG A 213 -1.05 17.53 15.06
CA ARG A 213 0.22 18.23 14.88
C ARG A 213 0.56 18.46 13.41
N THR A 214 0.29 17.47 12.55
CA THR A 214 0.49 17.61 11.11
C THR A 214 -0.44 18.68 10.54
N TYR A 215 -1.71 18.73 10.94
CA TYR A 215 -2.63 19.78 10.52
C TYR A 215 -2.13 21.16 10.93
N GLU A 216 -1.72 21.35 12.18
CA GLU A 216 -1.18 22.63 12.67
C GLU A 216 0.06 23.06 11.87
N PHE A 217 0.99 22.14 11.62
CA PHE A 217 2.17 22.41 10.79
C PHE A 217 1.77 22.80 9.36
N VAL A 218 0.92 22.01 8.71
CA VAL A 218 0.50 22.22 7.31
C VAL A 218 -0.28 23.51 7.16
N ARG A 219 -1.15 23.85 8.13
CA ARG A 219 -1.97 25.06 8.14
C ARG A 219 -1.15 26.35 8.16
N ASN A 220 0.03 26.29 8.77
CA ASN A 220 0.97 27.40 8.87
C ASN A 220 2.05 27.39 7.77
N HIS A 221 2.05 26.38 6.89
CA HIS A 221 3.03 26.28 5.83
C HIS A 221 2.63 27.11 4.60
N LYS A 222 3.62 27.69 3.90
CA LYS A 222 3.41 28.47 2.67
C LYS A 222 2.70 27.72 1.53
N TRP A 223 2.70 26.38 1.60
CA TRP A 223 2.05 25.49 0.63
C TRP A 223 0.77 24.83 1.15
N TYR A 224 0.19 25.35 2.23
CA TYR A 224 -1.09 24.89 2.77
C TYR A 224 -2.14 24.73 1.67
N GLU A 225 -2.32 25.78 0.88
CA GLU A 225 -3.30 25.85 -0.20
C GLU A 225 -3.19 24.66 -1.15
N HIS A 226 -1.98 24.27 -1.55
CA HIS A 226 -1.79 23.21 -2.53
C HIS A 226 -2.26 21.84 -2.02
N SER A 227 -1.99 21.53 -0.75
CA SER A 227 -2.50 20.29 -0.12
C SER A 227 -4.02 20.35 0.05
N ARG A 228 -4.55 21.51 0.41
CA ARG A 228 -6.00 21.72 0.58
C ARG A 228 -6.74 21.56 -0.74
N LEU A 229 -6.20 22.11 -1.84
CA LEU A 229 -6.77 21.95 -3.17
C LEU A 229 -6.77 20.48 -3.63
N VAL A 230 -5.72 19.71 -3.35
CA VAL A 230 -5.74 18.25 -3.62
C VAL A 230 -6.86 17.57 -2.82
N THR A 231 -6.99 17.88 -1.54
CA THR A 231 -8.06 17.33 -0.65
C THR A 231 -9.46 17.63 -1.19
N VAL A 232 -9.67 18.84 -1.71
CA VAL A 232 -10.94 19.25 -2.31
C VAL A 232 -11.22 18.46 -3.58
N ASN A 233 -10.25 18.37 -4.49
CA ASN A 233 -10.45 17.66 -5.76
C ASN A 233 -10.60 16.16 -5.58
N ASP A 234 -9.88 15.55 -4.62
CA ASP A 234 -10.08 14.17 -4.17
C ASP A 234 -11.56 13.93 -3.79
N TYR A 235 -12.09 14.70 -2.84
CA TYR A 235 -13.47 14.48 -2.38
C TYR A 235 -14.54 14.59 -3.47
N TYR A 236 -14.34 15.43 -4.49
CA TYR A 236 -15.30 15.64 -5.57
C TYR A 236 -15.04 14.78 -6.82
N ALA A 237 -14.23 13.72 -6.72
CA ALA A 237 -13.80 12.87 -7.84
C ALA A 237 -14.33 11.43 -7.78
N PHE A 238 -15.60 11.26 -7.40
CA PHE A 238 -16.26 9.94 -7.25
C PHE A 238 -17.50 9.78 -8.13
N ASP A 239 -17.59 10.46 -9.28
CA ASP A 239 -18.71 10.25 -10.21
C ASP A 239 -18.53 8.90 -10.95
N PRO A 240 -19.45 7.93 -10.76
CA PRO A 240 -19.34 6.60 -11.38
C PRO A 240 -19.53 6.64 -12.91
N ASN A 241 -20.06 7.73 -13.47
CA ASN A 241 -20.32 7.87 -14.90
C ASN A 241 -19.31 8.78 -15.61
N ALA A 242 -18.31 9.29 -14.88
CA ALA A 242 -17.33 10.20 -15.45
C ALA A 242 -16.52 9.53 -16.58
N LYS A 243 -16.39 10.25 -17.69
CA LYS A 243 -15.50 9.86 -18.78
C LYS A 243 -14.13 10.51 -18.56
N VAL A 244 -13.17 9.68 -18.17
CA VAL A 244 -11.81 10.12 -17.88
C VAL A 244 -10.86 9.81 -19.02
N SER A 245 -9.82 10.62 -19.16
CA SER A 245 -8.74 10.39 -20.11
C SER A 245 -7.43 10.90 -19.52
N ILE A 246 -6.34 10.17 -19.78
CA ILE A 246 -4.99 10.57 -19.37
C ILE A 246 -4.36 11.59 -20.32
N GLU A 247 -4.87 11.69 -21.55
CA GLU A 247 -4.31 12.52 -22.63
C GLU A 247 -4.02 13.98 -22.23
N PRO A 248 -4.92 14.70 -21.53
CA PRO A 248 -4.66 16.10 -21.15
C PRO A 248 -3.46 16.28 -20.21
N PHE A 249 -3.02 15.20 -19.55
CA PHE A 249 -1.97 15.26 -18.54
C PHE A 249 -0.61 14.80 -19.06
N ILE A 250 -0.52 14.20 -20.26
CA ILE A 250 0.74 13.69 -20.82
C ILE A 250 1.80 14.80 -20.88
N ASP A 251 1.41 15.99 -21.34
CA ASP A 251 2.28 17.15 -21.43
C ASP A 251 2.70 17.69 -20.05
N ILE A 252 1.77 17.69 -19.08
CA ILE A 252 2.06 18.10 -17.70
C ILE A 252 3.06 17.12 -17.06
N MET A 253 2.87 15.82 -17.27
CA MET A 253 3.80 14.79 -16.84
C MET A 253 5.18 14.98 -17.50
N GLY A 254 5.23 15.28 -18.81
CA GLY A 254 6.50 15.55 -19.50
C GLY A 254 7.27 16.75 -18.97
N ARG A 255 6.58 17.77 -18.44
CA ARG A 255 7.20 18.97 -17.84
C ARG A 255 7.63 18.76 -16.38
N HIS A 256 6.84 18.03 -15.60
CA HIS A 256 6.96 18.01 -14.14
C HIS A 256 7.33 16.65 -13.54
N PHE A 257 7.31 15.56 -14.31
CA PHE A 257 7.72 14.25 -13.85
C PHE A 257 9.09 13.86 -14.43
N LYS A 258 10.07 13.65 -13.58
CA LYS A 258 11.42 13.22 -13.95
C LYS A 258 11.44 11.73 -14.26
N GLN A 259 11.12 11.36 -15.50
CA GLN A 259 11.19 9.97 -15.95
C GLN A 259 12.66 9.48 -16.01
N PRO A 260 13.06 8.43 -15.26
CA PRO A 260 14.40 7.85 -15.36
C PRO A 260 14.63 7.15 -16.70
N LYS A 261 15.88 7.20 -17.21
CA LYS A 261 16.28 6.61 -18.51
C LYS A 261 16.30 5.08 -18.47
N GLU A 262 16.51 4.53 -17.27
CA GLU A 262 16.53 3.11 -16.96
C GLU A 262 15.11 2.54 -16.80
N GLY A 263 14.10 3.40 -16.64
CA GLY A 263 12.73 3.03 -16.30
C GLY A 263 12.49 3.06 -14.79
N LEU A 264 11.24 3.33 -14.40
CA LEU A 264 10.84 3.41 -13.00
C LEU A 264 11.09 2.06 -12.31
N GLY A 265 11.82 2.09 -11.20
CA GLY A 265 12.20 0.90 -10.44
C GLY A 265 13.57 0.30 -10.81
N TRP A 266 14.18 0.74 -11.90
CA TRP A 266 15.53 0.31 -12.30
C TRP A 266 16.57 1.43 -12.17
N ASP A 267 16.15 2.60 -11.69
CA ASP A 267 17.00 3.70 -11.29
C ASP A 267 17.52 3.53 -9.84
N ASN A 268 18.33 4.50 -9.38
CA ASN A 268 18.94 4.50 -8.04
C ASN A 268 18.20 5.40 -7.04
N SER A 269 16.91 5.65 -7.24
CA SER A 269 16.13 6.46 -6.30
C SER A 269 15.87 5.69 -5.00
N PRO A 270 15.63 6.39 -3.87
CA PRO A 270 15.23 5.73 -2.63
C PRO A 270 13.91 4.97 -2.76
N SER A 271 13.03 5.34 -3.70
CA SER A 271 11.73 4.70 -3.94
C SER A 271 11.75 3.58 -5.00
N SER A 272 12.88 3.27 -5.62
CA SER A 272 12.94 2.32 -6.75
C SER A 272 12.44 0.91 -6.37
N HIS A 273 12.62 0.52 -5.11
CA HIS A 273 12.09 -0.74 -4.60
C HIS A 273 10.55 -0.78 -4.63
N MET A 274 9.86 0.33 -4.33
CA MET A 274 8.40 0.42 -4.35
C MET A 274 7.84 0.21 -5.76
N TRP A 275 8.51 0.76 -6.78
CA TRP A 275 8.17 0.51 -8.18
C TRP A 275 8.38 -0.96 -8.56
N ARG A 276 9.51 -1.58 -8.17
CA ARG A 276 9.75 -3.02 -8.42
C ARG A 276 8.73 -3.92 -7.73
N THR A 277 8.28 -3.56 -6.53
CA THR A 277 7.19 -4.22 -5.82
C THR A 277 5.89 -4.22 -6.63
N MET A 278 5.59 -3.14 -7.35
CA MET A 278 4.45 -3.10 -8.28
C MET A 278 4.72 -3.84 -9.60
N ILE A 279 5.95 -3.83 -10.13
CA ILE A 279 6.30 -4.56 -11.36
C ILE A 279 6.16 -6.07 -11.13
N MET A 280 6.66 -6.56 -9.99
CA MET A 280 6.80 -7.98 -9.65
C MET A 280 6.17 -8.30 -8.28
N PRO A 281 4.85 -8.12 -8.09
CA PRO A 281 4.20 -8.28 -6.78
C PRO A 281 4.14 -9.74 -6.31
N ASP A 282 4.39 -10.69 -7.21
CA ASP A 282 4.44 -12.13 -6.90
C ASP A 282 5.85 -12.60 -6.48
N ARG A 283 6.86 -11.72 -6.53
CA ARG A 283 8.23 -12.04 -6.15
C ARG A 283 8.34 -12.25 -4.63
N ARG A 284 9.27 -13.10 -4.20
CA ARG A 284 9.51 -13.43 -2.77
C ARG A 284 10.64 -12.62 -2.11
N LEU A 285 11.34 -11.80 -2.89
CA LEU A 285 12.46 -10.94 -2.45
C LEU A 285 11.96 -9.65 -1.83
#